data_AF-A0A956K9T7-F1
#
_entry.id   AF-A0A956K9T7-F1
#
_cell.length_a   1.000
_cell.length_b   1.000
_cell.length_c   1.000
_cell.angle_alpha   90.00
_cell.angle_beta   90.00
_cell.angle_gamma   90.00
#
_symmetry.space_group_name_H-M   'P 1'
#
loop_
_entity.id
_entity.type
_entity.pdbx_description
1 polymer ?
#
loop_
_entity_poly.entity_id
_entity_poly.type
_entity_poly.pdbx_seq_one_letter_code
_entity_poly.pdbx_strand_id
1 'polypeptide(L)'
;ALGWRREDDRVARALVWLSDSLTLHGHTWSVPTLAEVLRACVAQCPPDDALRQASEAALRKRQWEDGSFGDDLATARALMALLDLVEQPKGNAAQDACVQAQRAARALIARVGLLARAHLGAAPSCSDEGLPGFGLSPRLVDPCAGIRDIHESLLRFRTLSP
;
A
#
# COMPACT_ATOMS: atom_id res chain seq x y z
N ALA A 1 -23.03 -4.34 -7.25
CA ALA A 1 -22.57 -5.69 -6.88
C ALA A 1 -23.70 -6.40 -6.13
N LEU A 2 -24.09 -7.60 -6.55
CA LEU A 2 -24.98 -8.51 -5.82
C LEU A 2 -24.19 -9.18 -4.68
N GLY A 3 -23.68 -8.37 -3.76
CA GLY A 3 -22.86 -8.83 -2.63
C GLY A 3 -23.73 -9.09 -1.40
N TRP A 4 -23.37 -10.13 -0.65
CA TRP A 4 -23.88 -10.36 0.70
C TRP A 4 -23.74 -9.07 1.50
N ARG A 5 -24.85 -8.64 2.11
CA ARG A 5 -24.89 -7.39 2.88
C ARG A 5 -24.40 -7.65 4.29
N ARG A 6 -23.95 -6.59 4.97
CA ARG A 6 -23.60 -6.67 6.39
C ARG A 6 -24.76 -7.19 7.25
N GLU A 7 -26.00 -6.88 6.87
CA GLU A 7 -27.20 -7.35 7.57
C GLU A 7 -27.45 -8.86 7.38
N ASP A 8 -26.77 -9.54 6.45
CA ASP A 8 -26.87 -10.98 6.35
C ASP A 8 -26.27 -11.62 7.61
N ASP A 9 -27.07 -12.42 8.29
CA ASP A 9 -26.72 -13.16 9.50
C ASP A 9 -25.35 -13.85 9.46
N ARG A 10 -24.98 -14.38 8.29
CA ARG A 10 -23.67 -15.04 8.09
C ARG A 10 -22.52 -14.04 8.13
N VAL A 11 -22.69 -12.88 7.51
CA VAL A 11 -21.70 -11.80 7.49
C VAL A 11 -21.60 -11.18 8.88
N ALA A 12 -22.72 -10.89 9.54
CA ALA A 12 -22.72 -10.35 10.89
C ALA A 12 -21.98 -11.28 11.88
N ARG A 13 -22.27 -12.58 11.87
CA ARG A 13 -21.55 -13.56 12.71
C ARG A 13 -20.07 -13.66 12.36
N ALA A 14 -19.72 -13.62 11.07
CA ALA A 14 -18.33 -13.64 10.65
C ALA A 14 -17.56 -12.39 11.12
N LEU A 15 -18.17 -11.21 11.08
CA LEU A 15 -17.56 -9.97 11.58
C LEU A 15 -17.36 -9.99 13.10
N VAL A 16 -18.32 -10.52 13.87
CA VAL A 16 -18.15 -10.73 15.32
C VAL A 16 -16.99 -11.68 15.59
N TRP A 17 -16.97 -12.84 14.92
CA TRP A 17 -15.88 -13.81 15.05
C TRP A 17 -14.53 -13.21 14.66
N LEU A 18 -14.46 -12.40 13.60
CA LEU A 18 -13.22 -11.72 13.18
C LEU A 18 -12.75 -10.72 14.23
N SER A 19 -13.66 -9.97 14.85
CA SER A 19 -13.34 -9.02 15.92
C SER A 19 -12.74 -9.71 17.14
N ASP A 20 -13.38 -10.78 17.60
CA ASP A 20 -12.90 -11.57 18.74
C ASP A 20 -11.54 -12.23 18.40
N SER A 21 -11.42 -12.79 17.20
CA SER A 21 -10.21 -13.47 16.76
C SER A 21 -9.04 -12.52 16.56
N LEU A 22 -9.28 -11.30 16.05
CA LEU A 22 -8.25 -10.26 15.94
C LEU A 22 -7.75 -9.85 17.33
N THR A 23 -8.66 -9.71 18.29
CA THR A 23 -8.32 -9.33 19.67
C THR A 23 -7.47 -10.41 20.35
N LEU A 24 -7.87 -11.68 20.23
CA LEU A 24 -7.20 -12.79 20.91
C LEU A 24 -5.92 -13.23 20.20
N HIS A 25 -5.93 -13.27 18.87
CA HIS A 25 -4.91 -13.95 18.06
C HIS A 25 -4.29 -13.06 16.98
N GLY A 26 -4.71 -11.81 16.81
CA GLY A 26 -4.21 -10.94 15.73
C GLY A 26 -2.70 -10.73 15.74
N HIS A 27 -2.05 -10.88 16.91
CA HIS A 27 -0.59 -10.81 17.04
C HIS A 27 0.14 -11.99 16.38
N THR A 28 -0.51 -13.14 16.17
CA THR A 28 0.08 -14.31 15.49
C THR A 28 -0.22 -14.36 14.00
N TRP A 29 -1.13 -13.51 13.51
CA TRP A 29 -1.52 -13.51 12.11
C TRP A 29 -0.42 -13.00 11.19
N SER A 30 -0.30 -13.65 10.03
CA SER A 30 0.59 -13.22 8.97
C SER A 30 0.12 -11.89 8.36
N VAL A 31 1.04 -11.15 7.74
CA VAL A 31 0.70 -9.92 7.00
C VAL A 31 -0.34 -10.20 5.91
N PRO A 32 -0.22 -11.24 5.05
CA PRO A 32 -1.26 -11.56 4.08
C PRO A 32 -2.63 -11.79 4.72
N THR A 33 -2.70 -12.48 5.86
CA THR A 33 -3.95 -12.68 6.60
C THR A 33 -4.55 -11.35 7.05
N LEU A 34 -3.74 -10.48 7.68
CA LEU A 34 -4.17 -9.17 8.13
C LEU A 34 -4.63 -8.28 6.96
N ALA A 35 -3.94 -8.37 5.81
CA ALA A 35 -4.30 -7.65 4.60
C ALA A 35 -5.69 -8.07 4.08
N GLU A 36 -5.96 -9.38 3.97
CA GLU A 36 -7.27 -9.85 3.52
C GLU A 36 -8.39 -9.56 4.53
N VAL A 37 -8.11 -9.66 5.83
CA VAL A 37 -9.07 -9.23 6.87
C VAL A 37 -9.39 -7.75 6.73
N LEU A 38 -8.39 -6.89 6.54
CA LEU A 38 -8.61 -5.47 6.31
C LEU A 38 -9.47 -5.22 5.07
N ARG A 39 -9.18 -5.89 3.95
CA ARG A 39 -9.97 -5.77 2.70
C ARG A 39 -11.41 -6.23 2.88
N ALA A 40 -11.62 -7.33 3.61
CA ALA A 40 -12.96 -7.78 3.97
C ALA A 40 -13.69 -6.72 4.82
N CYS A 41 -13.00 -6.10 5.78
CA CYS A 41 -13.56 -5.00 6.58
C CYS A 41 -13.84 -3.76 5.73
N VAL A 42 -13.00 -3.41 4.76
CA VAL A 42 -13.26 -2.29 3.83
C VAL A 42 -14.53 -2.54 3.03
N ALA A 43 -14.76 -3.78 2.59
CA ALA A 43 -15.95 -4.15 1.82
C ALA A 43 -17.24 -4.21 2.66
N GLN A 44 -17.15 -4.57 3.94
CA GLN A 44 -18.31 -4.87 4.78
C GLN A 44 -18.59 -3.84 5.88
N CYS A 45 -17.63 -2.98 6.19
CA CYS A 45 -17.69 -2.06 7.32
C CYS A 45 -17.52 -0.60 6.90
N PRO A 46 -18.28 0.33 7.51
CA PRO A 46 -18.08 1.75 7.31
C PRO A 46 -16.67 2.17 7.79
N PRO A 47 -16.13 3.31 7.31
CA PRO A 47 -14.79 3.78 7.67
C PRO A 47 -14.54 3.97 9.18
N ASP A 48 -15.58 4.22 9.95
CA ASP A 48 -15.50 4.45 11.41
C ASP A 48 -15.70 3.17 12.25
N ASP A 49 -15.82 2.01 11.60
CA ASP A 49 -15.99 0.74 12.28
C ASP A 49 -14.73 0.33 13.05
N ALA A 50 -14.91 -0.07 14.31
CA ALA A 50 -13.81 -0.43 15.21
C ALA A 50 -12.96 -1.60 14.68
N LEU A 51 -13.57 -2.60 14.04
CA LEU A 51 -12.86 -3.75 13.48
C LEU A 51 -11.98 -3.32 12.29
N ARG A 52 -12.50 -2.43 11.45
CA ARG A 52 -11.74 -1.86 10.32
C ARG A 52 -10.53 -1.07 10.82
N GLN A 53 -10.74 -0.17 11.79
CA GLN A 53 -9.66 0.63 12.38
C GLN A 53 -8.61 -0.23 13.10
N ALA A 54 -9.05 -1.25 13.83
CA ALA A 54 -8.16 -2.18 14.52
C ALA A 54 -7.33 -3.01 13.54
N SER A 55 -7.94 -3.53 12.48
CA SER A 55 -7.26 -4.29 11.43
C SER A 55 -6.24 -3.44 10.68
N GLU A 56 -6.60 -2.19 10.37
CA GLU A 56 -5.71 -1.21 9.75
C GLU A 56 -4.50 -0.91 10.65
N ALA A 57 -4.73 -0.62 11.93
CA ALA A 57 -3.67 -0.35 12.89
C ALA A 57 -2.76 -1.58 13.06
N ALA A 58 -3.33 -2.78 13.12
CA ALA A 58 -2.58 -4.03 13.22
C ALA A 58 -1.70 -4.26 11.99
N LEU A 59 -2.22 -4.04 10.77
CA LEU A 59 -1.44 -4.15 9.54
C LEU A 59 -0.32 -3.11 9.51
N ARG A 60 -0.62 -1.82 9.75
CA ARG A 60 0.37 -0.73 9.69
C ARG A 60 1.54 -0.94 10.66
N LYS A 61 1.30 -1.52 11.84
CA LYS A 61 2.35 -1.87 12.81
C LYS A 61 3.34 -2.93 12.31
N ARG A 62 3.00 -3.69 11.26
CA ARG A 62 3.89 -4.70 10.65
C ARG A 62 4.83 -4.12 9.60
N GLN A 63 4.67 -2.86 9.21
CA GLN A 63 5.55 -2.24 8.23
C GLN A 63 6.93 -2.00 8.84
N TRP A 64 7.97 -2.40 8.11
CA TRP A 64 9.36 -2.19 8.50
C TRP A 64 9.83 -0.76 8.17
N GLU A 65 11.02 -0.39 8.63
CA GLU A 65 11.60 0.94 8.41
C GLU A 65 11.90 1.22 6.93
N ASP A 66 12.22 0.19 6.14
CA ASP A 66 12.42 0.27 4.69
C ASP A 66 11.10 0.41 3.90
N GLY A 67 9.95 0.26 4.56
CA GLY A 67 8.63 0.31 3.95
C GLY A 67 8.06 -1.05 3.54
N SER A 68 8.84 -2.13 3.65
CA SER A 68 8.40 -3.49 3.34
C SER A 68 7.56 -4.11 4.46
N PHE A 69 6.99 -5.29 4.20
CA PHE A 69 6.27 -6.11 5.17
C PHE A 69 6.89 -7.51 5.31
N GLY A 70 8.22 -7.61 5.17
CA GLY A 70 8.99 -8.84 5.33
C GLY A 70 9.37 -9.49 4.01
N ASP A 71 8.40 -9.83 3.16
CA ASP A 71 8.66 -10.38 1.82
C ASP A 71 7.87 -9.65 0.71
N ASP A 72 8.22 -9.92 -0.55
CA ASP A 72 7.66 -9.23 -1.72
C ASP A 72 6.14 -9.45 -1.84
N LEU A 73 5.66 -10.66 -1.56
CA LEU A 73 4.23 -11.00 -1.65
C LEU A 73 3.44 -10.37 -0.51
N ALA A 74 3.95 -10.44 0.72
CA ALA A 74 3.39 -9.79 1.90
C ALA A 74 3.31 -8.27 1.70
N THR A 75 4.36 -7.68 1.13
CA THR A 75 4.41 -6.24 0.82
C THR A 75 3.38 -5.87 -0.24
N ALA A 76 3.23 -6.67 -1.30
CA ALA A 76 2.21 -6.45 -2.33
C ALA A 76 0.78 -6.59 -1.77
N ARG A 77 0.51 -7.60 -0.95
CA ARG A 77 -0.80 -7.80 -0.29
C ARG A 77 -1.13 -6.65 0.66
N ALA A 78 -0.17 -6.22 1.46
CA ALA A 78 -0.34 -5.07 2.34
C ALA A 78 -0.58 -3.77 1.56
N LEU A 79 0.15 -3.54 0.46
CA LEU A 79 -0.06 -2.39 -0.42
C LEU A 79 -1.50 -2.36 -0.96
N MET A 80 -2.00 -3.48 -1.51
CA MET A 80 -3.37 -3.55 -2.02
C MET A 80 -4.40 -3.22 -0.93
N ALA A 81 -4.25 -3.80 0.27
CA ALA A 81 -5.15 -3.52 1.38
C ALA A 81 -5.11 -2.05 1.85
N LEU A 82 -3.94 -1.41 1.79
CA LEU A 82 -3.80 0.02 2.13
C LEU A 82 -4.38 0.95 1.06
N LEU A 83 -4.35 0.54 -0.22
CA LEU A 83 -4.97 1.30 -1.31
C LEU A 83 -6.50 1.21 -1.27
N ASP A 84 -7.06 0.05 -0.92
CA ASP A 84 -8.51 -0.13 -0.78
C ASP A 84 -9.13 0.81 0.30
N LEU A 85 -8.32 1.27 1.27
CA LEU A 85 -8.74 2.26 2.25
C LEU A 85 -8.97 3.66 1.67
N VAL A 86 -8.33 3.99 0.55
CA VAL A 86 -8.36 5.31 -0.11
C VAL A 86 -9.63 5.50 -0.95
N GLU A 87 -10.20 4.41 -1.46
CA GLU A 87 -11.37 4.46 -2.36
C GLU A 87 -12.70 4.78 -1.66
N GLN A 88 -12.70 4.95 -0.33
CA GLN A 88 -13.90 5.23 0.45
C GLN A 88 -13.92 6.72 0.86
N PRO A 89 -14.66 7.58 0.14
CA PRO A 89 -14.61 9.03 0.35
C PRO A 89 -15.15 9.40 1.74
N LYS A 90 -14.27 9.82 2.65
CA LYS A 90 -14.66 10.64 3.80
C LYS A 90 -14.81 12.10 3.33
N GLY A 91 -15.93 12.40 2.69
CA GLY A 91 -16.29 13.76 2.26
C GLY A 91 -15.59 14.24 0.98
N ASN A 92 -15.54 15.57 0.79
CA ASN A 92 -15.15 16.24 -0.46
C ASN A 92 -13.62 16.38 -0.68
N ALA A 93 -12.78 15.82 0.21
CA ALA A 93 -11.34 15.86 0.04
C ALA A 93 -10.85 14.56 -0.58
N ALA A 94 -10.13 14.67 -1.71
CA ALA A 94 -9.36 13.55 -2.24
C ALA A 94 -8.40 13.08 -1.14
N GLN A 95 -8.63 11.88 -0.62
CA GLN A 95 -7.75 11.31 0.38
C GLN A 95 -6.51 10.82 -0.36
N ASP A 96 -5.37 11.49 -0.14
CA ASP A 96 -4.11 11.03 -0.72
C ASP A 96 -3.75 9.65 -0.18
N ALA A 97 -3.09 8.84 -1.02
CA ALA A 97 -2.60 7.52 -0.63
C ALA A 97 -1.78 7.63 0.67
N CYS A 98 -2.11 6.81 1.67
CA CYS A 98 -1.44 6.90 2.97
C CYS A 98 0.07 6.70 2.82
N VAL A 99 0.87 7.38 3.66
CA VAL A 99 2.33 7.32 3.61
C VAL A 99 2.86 5.88 3.63
N GLN A 100 2.18 4.99 4.35
CA GLN A 100 2.51 3.58 4.40
C GLN A 100 2.34 2.87 3.05
N ALA A 101 1.29 3.18 2.28
CA ALA A 101 1.09 2.65 0.92
C ALA A 101 2.21 3.12 -0.02
N GLN A 102 2.56 4.41 0.05
CA GLN A 102 3.66 4.96 -0.76
C GLN A 102 5.01 4.29 -0.42
N ARG A 103 5.30 4.07 0.87
CA ARG A 103 6.51 3.37 1.31
C ARG A 103 6.56 1.92 0.82
N ALA A 104 5.44 1.20 0.89
CA ALA A 104 5.35 -0.17 0.38
C ALA A 104 5.54 -0.24 -1.13
N ALA A 105 4.94 0.69 -1.88
CA ALA A 105 5.12 0.79 -3.33
C ALA A 105 6.60 1.07 -3.70
N ARG A 106 7.26 1.99 -2.98
CA ARG A 106 8.69 2.27 -3.19
C ARG A 106 9.57 1.05 -2.92
N ALA A 107 9.29 0.29 -1.85
CA ALA A 107 10.02 -0.93 -1.55
C ALA A 107 9.90 -1.96 -2.69
N LEU A 108 8.69 -2.16 -3.23
CA LEU A 108 8.47 -3.06 -4.38
C LEU A 108 9.14 -2.58 -5.66
N ILE A 109 9.09 -1.28 -5.97
CA ILE A 109 9.78 -0.71 -7.13
C ILE A 109 11.29 -0.90 -7.01
N ALA A 110 11.86 -0.63 -5.83
CA ALA A 110 13.28 -0.85 -5.57
C ALA A 110 13.65 -2.33 -5.76
N ARG A 111 12.80 -3.25 -5.30
CA ARG A 111 12.98 -4.69 -5.50
C ARG A 111 13.00 -5.09 -6.97
N VAL A 112 12.07 -4.57 -7.78
CA VAL A 112 12.05 -4.80 -9.24
C VAL A 112 13.34 -4.30 -9.89
N GLY A 113 13.82 -3.11 -9.50
CA GLY A 113 15.09 -2.56 -9.99
C GLY A 113 16.29 -3.45 -9.67
N LEU A 114 16.34 -4.03 -8.47
CA LEU A 114 17.39 -4.97 -8.08
C LEU A 114 17.33 -6.28 -8.88
N LEU A 115 16.14 -6.87 -9.03
CA LEU A 115 15.95 -8.08 -9.82
C LEU A 115 16.33 -7.87 -11.28
N ALA A 116 15.98 -6.72 -11.85
CA ALA A 116 16.33 -6.40 -13.22
C ALA A 116 17.85 -6.23 -13.41
N ARG A 117 18.57 -5.62 -12.46
CA ARG A 117 20.05 -5.58 -12.48
C ARG A 117 20.67 -6.96 -12.42
N ALA A 118 20.14 -7.82 -11.55
CA ALA A 118 20.66 -9.16 -11.34
C ALA A 118 20.45 -10.10 -12.55
N HIS A 119 19.36 -9.92 -13.30
CA HIS A 119 18.99 -10.83 -14.39
C HIS A 119 19.24 -10.28 -15.80
N LEU A 120 19.27 -8.97 -16.00
CA LEU A 120 19.35 -8.35 -17.33
C LEU A 120 20.69 -7.65 -17.60
N GLY A 121 21.64 -7.64 -16.66
CA GLY A 121 22.98 -7.03 -16.81
C GLY A 121 22.98 -5.50 -16.85
N ALA A 122 21.88 -4.88 -17.27
CA ALA A 122 21.52 -3.50 -17.09
C ALA A 122 20.11 -3.47 -16.46
N ALA A 123 19.94 -2.74 -15.35
CA ALA A 123 18.59 -2.35 -14.97
C ALA A 123 17.99 -1.61 -16.18
N PRO A 124 16.73 -1.85 -16.57
CA PRO A 124 16.04 -0.85 -17.34
C PRO A 124 16.13 0.42 -16.50
N SER A 125 16.92 1.39 -16.96
CA SER A 125 16.78 2.75 -16.48
C SER A 125 15.32 3.07 -16.75
N CYS A 126 14.51 3.29 -15.72
CA CYS A 126 13.29 4.04 -15.93
C CYS A 126 13.76 5.34 -16.59
N SER A 127 13.56 5.46 -17.89
CA SER A 127 13.85 6.68 -18.62
C SER A 127 13.01 7.77 -17.97
N ASP A 128 13.65 8.86 -17.56
CA ASP A 128 13.02 10.12 -17.10
C ASP A 128 12.26 10.85 -18.21
N GLU A 129 11.85 10.13 -19.26
CA GLU A 129 10.73 10.59 -20.05
C GLU A 129 9.54 10.50 -19.12
N GLY A 130 8.91 11.64 -18.81
CA GLY A 130 7.65 11.68 -18.07
C GLY A 130 6.67 10.72 -18.71
N LEU A 131 6.66 9.47 -18.22
CA LEU A 131 5.86 8.42 -18.81
C LEU A 131 4.43 8.91 -18.66
N PRO A 132 3.64 8.96 -19.75
CA PRO A 132 2.24 9.27 -19.63
C PRO A 132 1.70 8.26 -18.61
N GLY A 133 1.23 8.77 -17.47
CA GLY A 133 0.66 7.92 -16.43
C GLY A 133 -0.27 6.92 -17.11
N PHE A 134 -0.25 5.66 -16.67
CA PHE A 134 -0.89 4.51 -17.33
C PHE A 134 -2.42 4.63 -17.56
N GLY A 135 -3.00 5.83 -17.56
CA GLY A 135 -4.41 6.09 -17.81
C GLY A 135 -5.29 5.67 -16.64
N LEU A 136 -4.71 5.35 -15.48
CA LEU A 136 -5.45 4.79 -14.35
C LEU A 136 -6.00 5.85 -13.38
N SER A 137 -5.60 7.13 -13.49
CA SER A 137 -6.31 8.31 -12.94
C SER A 137 -5.47 9.59 -13.16
N PRO A 138 -6.07 10.78 -13.35
CA PRO A 138 -5.37 12.06 -13.57
C PRO A 138 -4.52 12.58 -12.39
N ARG A 139 -4.41 11.84 -11.28
CA ARG A 139 -3.91 12.38 -9.98
C ARG A 139 -2.66 11.72 -9.42
N LEU A 140 -2.08 10.73 -10.11
CA LEU A 140 -0.85 10.08 -9.65
C LEU A 140 0.38 10.84 -10.17
N VAL A 141 0.60 12.04 -9.65
CA VAL A 141 1.91 12.69 -9.72
C VAL A 141 2.82 11.96 -8.74
N ASP A 142 3.94 11.44 -9.24
CA ASP A 142 4.94 10.77 -8.43
C ASP A 142 5.51 11.76 -7.38
N PRO A 143 5.22 11.60 -6.08
CA PRO A 143 5.71 12.52 -5.05
C PRO A 143 7.23 12.42 -4.84
N CYS A 144 7.89 11.43 -5.46
CA CYS A 144 9.35 11.32 -5.48
C CYS A 144 10.02 12.07 -6.63
N ALA A 145 9.27 12.62 -7.60
CA ALA A 145 9.85 13.35 -8.73
C ALA A 145 10.83 14.43 -8.23
N GLY A 146 10.40 15.28 -7.29
CA GLY A 146 11.27 16.34 -6.74
C GLY A 146 12.53 15.84 -6.01
N ILE A 147 12.48 14.70 -5.32
CA ILE A 147 13.66 14.16 -4.63
C ILE A 147 14.66 13.59 -5.64
N ARG A 148 14.18 12.98 -6.72
CA ARG A 148 15.02 12.46 -7.81
C ARG A 148 15.64 13.61 -8.61
N ASP A 149 14.87 14.65 -8.91
CA ASP A 149 15.35 15.85 -9.61
C ASP A 149 16.44 16.56 -8.79
N ILE A 150 16.27 16.65 -7.46
CA ILE A 150 17.29 17.19 -6.55
C ILE A 150 18.54 16.30 -6.54
N HIS A 151 18.38 14.98 -6.48
CA HIS A 151 19.51 14.04 -6.51
C HIS A 151 20.30 14.14 -7.82
N GLU A 152 19.62 14.19 -8.96
CA GLU A 152 20.26 14.34 -10.27
C GLU A 152 20.94 15.70 -10.42
N SER A 153 20.31 16.77 -9.94
CA SER A 153 20.90 18.11 -9.92
C SER A 153 22.18 18.16 -9.07
N LEU A 154 22.21 17.47 -7.93
CA LEU A 154 23.40 17.37 -7.08
C LEU A 154 24.52 16.55 -7.74
N LEU A 155 24.19 15.48 -8.47
CA LEU A 155 25.17 14.71 -9.23
C LEU A 155 25.75 15.52 -10.39
N ARG A 156 24.92 16.25 -11.14
CA ARG A 156 25.37 17.14 -12.23
C ARG A 156 26.23 18.28 -11.72
N PHE A 157 25.88 18.89 -10.59
CA PHE A 157 26.69 19.92 -9.95
C PHE A 157 28.07 19.38 -9.54
N ARG A 158 28.13 18.16 -9.00
CA ARG A 158 29.40 17.49 -8.65
C ARG A 158 30.29 17.20 -9.86
N THR A 159 29.71 16.98 -11.04
CA THR A 159 30.46 16.75 -12.29
C THR A 159 30.79 18.03 -13.06
N LEU A 160 30.17 19.16 -12.71
CA LEU A 160 30.36 20.47 -13.37
C LEU A 160 31.21 21.45 -12.54
N SER A 161 31.68 21.06 -11.35
CA SER A 161 32.64 21.84 -10.59
C SER A 161 34.06 21.53 -11.11
N PRO A 162 34.82 22.53 -11.62
CA PRO A 162 36.20 22.34 -12.08
C PRO A 162 37.16 21.96 -10.95
#